data_AF-A0A0F8WT43-F1
#
_entry.id   AF-A0A0F8WT43-F1
#
_cell.length_a   1.000
_cell.length_b   1.000
_cell.length_c   1.000
_cell.angle_alpha   90.00
_cell.angle_beta   90.00
_cell.angle_gamma   90.00
#
_symmetry.space_group_name_H-M   'P 1'
#
loop_
_entity.id
_entity.type
_entity.pdbx_description
1 polymer ?
#
loop_
_entity_poly.entity_id
_entity_poly.type
_entity_poly.pdbx_seq_one_letter_code
_entity_poly.pdbx_strand_id
1 'polypeptide(L)' 'MKTKEVTVPAYGEGIMGDARIDMSIQCLACNNLHNNMTTCRAFKKGIPTKILTGGFDHTLPFRGDNGIRFERIT' A
#
# COMPACT_ATOMS: atom_id res chain seq x y z
N MET A 1 -11.89 -0.03 5.80
CA MET A 1 -12.31 -0.39 4.43
C MET A 1 -12.16 -1.89 4.22
N LYS A 2 -12.60 -2.45 3.08
CA LYS A 2 -12.38 -3.88 2.80
C LYS A 2 -10.88 -4.17 2.65
N THR A 3 -10.45 -5.30 3.19
CA THR A 3 -9.06 -5.80 3.11
C THR A 3 -9.03 -7.21 2.53
N LYS A 4 -7.82 -7.65 2.16
CA LYS A 4 -7.50 -9.02 1.77
C LYS A 4 -6.13 -9.38 2.33
N GLU A 5 -6.01 -10.57 2.90
CA GLU A 5 -4.72 -11.11 3.32
C GLU A 5 -3.81 -11.31 2.09
N VAL A 6 -2.59 -10.80 2.17
CA VAL A 6 -1.56 -10.94 1.14
C VAL A 6 -0.20 -11.19 1.77
N THR A 7 0.65 -11.90 1.04
CA THR A 7 2.04 -12.11 1.41
C THR A 7 2.90 -11.03 0.77
N VAL A 8 3.65 -10.28 1.58
CA VAL A 8 4.56 -9.21 1.13
C VAL A 8 6.00 -9.49 1.56
N PRO A 9 7.00 -9.02 0.81
CA PRO A 9 8.39 -9.09 1.25
C PRO A 9 8.60 -8.28 2.54
N ALA A 10 9.26 -8.88 3.52
CA ALA A 10 9.63 -8.27 4.78
C ALA A 10 11.16 -8.23 4.92
N TYR A 11 11.71 -7.03 5.05
CA TYR A 11 13.14 -6.78 5.22
C TYR A 11 13.35 -5.87 6.44
N GLY A 12 14.27 -6.23 7.33
CA GLY A 12 14.58 -5.50 8.56
C GLY A 12 15.84 -6.05 9.25
N GLU A 13 16.24 -5.48 10.39
CA GLU A 13 17.39 -5.98 11.16
C GLU A 13 17.18 -7.44 11.56
N GLY A 14 17.83 -8.37 10.84
CA GLY A 14 17.67 -9.81 11.03
C GLY A 14 16.42 -10.44 10.40
N ILE A 15 15.59 -9.67 9.69
CA ILE A 15 14.39 -10.18 9.01
C ILE A 15 14.67 -10.27 7.50
N MET A 16 14.66 -11.49 6.97
CA MET A 16 14.62 -11.77 5.54
C MET A 16 13.52 -12.80 5.28
N GLY A 17 12.50 -12.44 4.51
CA GLY A 17 11.42 -13.37 4.18
C GLY A 17 10.13 -12.67 3.79
N ASP A 18 9.02 -13.32 4.11
CA ASP A 18 7.68 -12.87 3.80
C ASP A 18 6.83 -12.64 5.06
N ALA A 19 5.89 -11.70 4.98
CA ALA A 19 4.91 -11.42 6.01
C ALA A 19 3.50 -11.48 5.42
N ARG A 20 2.57 -12.07 6.16
CA ARG A 20 1.12 -12.00 5.84
C ARG A 20 0.55 -10.74 6.46
N ILE A 21 -0.10 -9.90 5.65
CA ILE A 21 -0.76 -8.68 6.10
C ILE A 21 -2.15 -8.56 5.49
N ASP A 22 -3.08 -7.93 6.22
CA ASP A 22 -4.36 -7.49 5.67
C ASP A 22 -4.18 -6.18 4.91
N MET A 23 -4.16 -6.27 3.58
CA MET A 23 -3.98 -5.11 2.71
C MET A 23 -5.33 -4.56 2.22
N SER A 24 -5.44 -3.24 2.15
CA SER A 24 -6.58 -2.52 1.58
C SER A 24 -6.87 -2.95 0.14
N ILE A 25 -8.14 -3.25 -0.16
CA ILE A 25 -8.58 -3.50 -1.54
C ILE A 25 -8.36 -2.27 -2.43
N GLN A 26 -8.43 -1.05 -1.88
CA GLN A 26 -8.11 0.16 -2.66
C GLN A 26 -6.63 0.25 -3.01
N CYS A 27 -5.71 -0.25 -2.17
CA CYS A 27 -4.30 -0.35 -2.53
C CYS A 27 -4.10 -1.40 -3.63
N LEU A 28 -4.68 -2.59 -3.45
CA LEU A 28 -4.58 -3.69 -4.42
C LEU A 28 -5.18 -3.35 -5.80
N ALA A 29 -6.18 -2.47 -5.84
CA ALA A 29 -6.82 -2.03 -7.07
C ALA A 29 -6.20 -0.75 -7.67
N CYS A 30 -5.08 -0.24 -7.13
CA CYS A 30 -4.48 1.02 -7.55
C CYS A 30 -3.39 0.83 -8.61
N ASN A 31 -3.48 1.55 -9.73
CA ASN A 31 -2.51 1.58 -10.84
C ASN A 31 -1.13 2.11 -10.42
N ASN A 32 -1.03 2.76 -9.25
CA ASN A 32 0.21 3.30 -8.73
C ASN A 32 0.97 2.33 -7.80
N LEU A 33 0.40 1.18 -7.43
CA LEU A 33 1.04 0.19 -6.56
C LEU A 33 2.23 -0.47 -7.28
N HIS A 34 3.37 -0.58 -6.60
CA HIS A 34 4.53 -1.30 -7.15
C HIS A 34 4.46 -2.81 -6.83
N ASN A 35 5.21 -3.61 -7.57
CA ASN A 35 5.23 -5.08 -7.43
C ASN A 35 5.69 -5.60 -6.06
N ASN A 36 6.42 -4.78 -5.28
CA ASN A 36 6.78 -5.15 -3.91
C ASN A 36 5.62 -5.00 -2.91
N MET A 37 4.48 -4.48 -3.36
CA MET A 37 3.23 -4.30 -2.61
C MET A 37 3.33 -3.39 -1.36
N THR A 38 4.51 -2.86 -1.05
CA THR A 38 4.77 -2.01 0.12
C THR A 38 5.07 -0.56 -0.26
N THR A 39 5.27 -0.28 -1.54
CA THR A 39 5.55 1.07 -2.08
C THR A 39 4.64 1.39 -3.26
N CYS A 40 4.47 2.69 -3.55
CA CYS A 40 3.74 3.16 -4.72
C CYS A 40 4.36 4.45 -5.26
N ARG A 41 3.86 4.95 -6.41
CA ARG A 41 4.35 6.20 -7.02
C ARG A 41 4.29 7.41 -6.07
N ALA A 42 3.24 7.50 -5.25
CA ALA A 42 3.05 8.55 -4.25
C ALA A 42 4.00 8.41 -3.04
N PHE A 43 4.29 7.16 -2.64
CA PHE A 43 5.06 6.82 -1.44
C PHE A 43 6.22 5.88 -1.77
N LYS A 44 7.26 6.42 -2.39
CA LYS A 44 8.44 5.66 -2.87
C LYS A 44 9.22 4.95 -1.77
N LYS A 45 9.14 5.44 -0.52
CA LYS A 45 9.85 4.89 0.65
C LYS A 45 9.00 3.92 1.49
N GLY A 46 7.71 3.77 1.17
CA GLY A 46 6.79 2.95 1.95
C GLY A 46 5.42 3.60 2.08
N ILE A 47 4.37 2.85 1.77
CA ILE A 47 2.98 3.30 1.94
C ILE A 47 2.69 3.41 3.44
N PRO A 48 2.12 4.53 3.92
CA PRO A 48 1.71 4.66 5.32
C PRO A 48 0.81 3.49 5.73
N THR A 49 1.09 2.87 6.88
CA THR A 49 0.35 1.68 7.36
C THR A 49 -1.16 1.92 7.36
N LYS A 50 -1.62 3.10 7.79
CA LYS A 50 -3.05 3.46 7.81
C LYS A 50 -3.71 3.41 6.41
N ILE A 51 -2.99 3.71 5.34
CA ILE A 51 -3.47 3.57 3.97
C ILE A 51 -3.38 2.10 3.55
N LEU A 52 -2.22 1.49 3.76
CA LEU A 52 -1.90 0.12 3.33
C LEU A 52 -2.88 -0.91 3.91
N THR A 53 -3.28 -0.77 5.17
CA THR A 53 -4.19 -1.70 5.88
C THR A 53 -5.66 -1.25 5.84
N GLY A 54 -5.97 -0.20 5.08
CA GLY A 54 -7.35 0.21 4.81
C GLY A 54 -8.03 1.02 5.93
N GLY A 55 -7.23 1.64 6.80
CA GLY A 55 -7.65 2.59 7.84
C GLY A 55 -7.85 4.03 7.36
N PHE A 56 -7.63 4.32 6.07
CA PHE A 56 -7.87 5.63 5.45
C PHE A 56 -8.40 5.45 4.03
N ASP A 57 -9.49 6.14 3.67
CA ASP A 57 -10.03 6.13 2.30
C ASP A 57 -9.02 6.71 1.30
N HIS A 58 -8.42 5.83 0.50
CA HIS A 58 -7.34 6.14 -0.42
C HIS A 58 -7.79 7.06 -1.57
N THR A 59 -9.10 7.28 -1.75
CA THR A 59 -9.64 8.27 -2.69
C THR A 59 -9.55 9.70 -2.17
N LEU A 60 -9.39 9.87 -0.86
CA LEU A 60 -9.25 11.17 -0.22
C LEU A 60 -7.79 11.66 -0.26
N PRO A 61 -7.58 12.99 -0.22
CA PRO A 61 -6.23 13.53 -0.17
C PRO A 61 -5.50 13.12 1.12
N PHE A 62 -4.25 12.63 0.99
CA PHE A 62 -3.41 12.28 2.13
C PHE A 62 -2.15 13.14 2.18
N ARG A 63 -1.75 13.56 3.38
CA ARG A 63 -0.54 14.37 3.55
C ARG A 63 0.69 13.60 3.06
N GLY A 64 1.40 14.15 2.09
CA GLY A 64 2.63 13.58 1.55
C GLY A 64 2.46 12.66 0.34
N ASP A 65 1.26 12.57 -0.24
CA ASP A 65 1.04 11.82 -1.49
C ASP A 65 1.48 12.57 -2.76
N ASN A 66 2.03 13.78 -2.61
CA ASN A 66 2.61 14.58 -3.70
C ASN A 66 1.63 14.84 -4.86
N GLY A 67 0.31 14.88 -4.57
CA GLY A 67 -0.73 15.10 -5.56
C GLY A 67 -1.07 13.87 -6.40
N ILE A 68 -0.41 12.74 -6.18
CA ILE A 68 -0.71 11.47 -6.85
C ILE A 68 -1.82 10.78 -6.04
N ARG A 69 -3.00 10.65 -6.65
CA ARG A 69 -4.19 10.08 -6.01
C ARG A 69 -4.45 8.63 -6.46
N PHE A 70 -5.42 7.98 -5.84
CA PHE A 70 -5.92 6.68 -6.26
C PHE A 70 -6.37 6.71 -7.72
N GLU A 71 -5.90 5.74 -8.48
CA GLU A 71 -6.29 5.48 -9.87
C GLU A 71 -6.57 3.99 -9.98
N ARG A 72 -7.79 3.60 -10.38
CA ARG A 72 -8.17 2.20 -10.47
C ARG A 72 -7.46 1.52 -11.65
N ILE A 73 -6.96 0.31 -11.46
CA ILE A 73 -6.49 -0.56 -12.57
C ILE A 73 -7.68 -0.80 -13.52
N THR A 74 -7.52 -0.41 -14.78
CA THR A 74 -8.48 -0.67 -15.87
C THR A 74 -8.41 -2.11 -16.36
#